data_AF-A0A9E0YA88-F1
#
_entry.id   AF-A0A9E0YA88-F1
#
_cell.length_a   1.000
_cell.length_b   1.000
_cell.length_c   1.000
_cell.angle_alpha   90.00
_cell.angle_beta   90.00
_cell.angle_gamma   90.00
#
_symmetry.space_group_name_H-M   'P 1'
#
loop_
_entity.id
_entity.type
_entity.pdbx_description
1 polymer ?
#
loop_
_entity_poly.entity_id
_entity_poly.type
_entity_poly.pdbx_seq_one_letter_code
_entity_poly.pdbx_strand_id
1 'polypeptide(L)'
;MNEKEWTIMIYMAGDNNLAVDMSYAIEQIKAVAGKAPESPNLFVYYDGNSPAIPTLYCDFSNPDAPLYQPSYRIANKLYPPADSRRNEDAAAYYSLINFVDWCVNKVEVKNGERTDYGRRANRYALIISGHSAGFLDKGLFKDETAEKSMSMTYLYDLFCRLTDQKEDLIENADQINAEYRRCDAPELSPEEYERETTVLLGQRLSMLGFDSCVMGMLEVAYQFSPFADALIASEGLVPEAGWTYGNILGCLAQNTGLETRKVAENFVRRFIESQDAYKVGGVSVDMSAWDFTPEKDENGNLWFPGIDNLAESVSGLAAVLYECFKKKDVIYRQMERILLQVHWKCQSYMFDQNIDLGDFCELLIGEIRSLLRDFKEALPEDDAEFLKNVVDQCKAVLENLRKFVIISGYSGGKYQYSNGVSLFFPWSYETFETVRHNYEELWFYRNSNPEFRDRNWLAFLDLYLGEVSRRGSEEPRKPKHRYPWAAFQDEFTPETAENDSDSDGKLGTGQGRLGTGQGRLGTGQGRLGTGQGRLGTGQGRLGTGQGRLGTGQGRLGTGQGRLGTGQGRLGTGQGRLGTGQGRIYNENSNAFFDSLQTFKNVFTPWNISGFSKEFEED
;
A
#
# COMPACT_ATOMS: atom_id res chain seq x y z
N MET A 1 13.12 8.74 32.28
CA MET A 1 12.08 7.87 31.68
C MET A 1 12.81 6.63 31.23
N ASN A 2 12.39 5.42 31.60
CA ASN A 2 12.96 4.24 30.96
C ASN A 2 12.41 4.24 29.55
N GLU A 3 13.25 4.56 28.57
CA GLU A 3 12.86 4.50 27.15
C GLU A 3 12.38 3.08 26.85
N LYS A 4 11.21 2.98 26.22
CA LYS A 4 10.69 1.69 25.78
C LYS A 4 11.55 1.18 24.63
N GLU A 5 11.57 -0.14 24.44
CA GLU A 5 12.32 -0.72 23.32
C GLU A 5 11.69 -0.35 21.97
N TRP A 6 10.34 -0.37 21.88
CA TRP A 6 9.62 -0.14 20.62
C TRP A 6 8.56 0.94 20.72
N THR A 7 8.52 1.80 19.70
CA THR A 7 7.35 2.60 19.33
C THR A 7 6.87 2.19 17.95
N ILE A 8 5.64 1.69 17.87
CA ILE A 8 4.99 1.22 16.64
C ILE A 8 3.93 2.24 16.24
N MET A 9 4.07 2.76 15.02
CA MET A 9 3.18 3.75 14.43
C MET A 9 2.51 3.13 13.20
N ILE A 10 1.18 3.22 13.13
CA ILE A 10 0.40 2.67 12.01
C ILE A 10 -0.37 3.82 11.37
N TYR A 11 -0.08 4.11 10.10
CA TYR A 11 -0.68 5.19 9.34
C TYR A 11 -1.70 4.64 8.35
N MET A 12 -2.99 4.84 8.64
CA MET A 12 -4.10 4.34 7.85
C MET A 12 -4.72 5.46 7.01
N ALA A 13 -4.37 5.50 5.72
CA ALA A 13 -4.95 6.40 4.72
C ALA A 13 -6.24 5.78 4.16
N GLY A 14 -7.31 5.88 4.96
CA GLY A 14 -8.58 5.21 4.73
C GLY A 14 -9.68 6.09 4.15
N ASP A 15 -9.41 7.32 3.73
CA ASP A 15 -10.37 8.14 2.98
C ASP A 15 -10.54 7.62 1.54
N ASN A 16 -11.09 6.41 1.45
CA ASN A 16 -11.40 5.65 0.25
C ASN A 16 -12.29 4.44 0.63
N ASN A 17 -12.43 3.45 -0.23
CA ASN A 17 -13.24 2.25 0.03
C ASN A 17 -12.68 1.32 1.13
N LEU A 18 -11.47 1.54 1.66
CA LEU A 18 -10.86 0.72 2.72
C LEU A 18 -11.21 1.20 4.14
N ALA A 19 -11.90 2.34 4.29
CA ALA A 19 -12.19 2.97 5.59
C ALA A 19 -12.75 2.00 6.64
N VAL A 20 -13.74 1.20 6.21
CA VAL A 20 -14.47 0.28 7.09
C VAL A 20 -13.54 -0.83 7.58
N ASP A 21 -12.76 -1.44 6.69
CA ASP A 21 -11.83 -2.51 7.03
C ASP A 21 -10.70 -2.02 7.94
N MET A 22 -10.17 -0.82 7.69
CA MET A 22 -9.21 -0.17 8.58
C MET A 22 -9.77 0.06 9.98
N SER A 23 -11.07 0.42 10.10
CA SER A 23 -11.70 0.54 11.42
C SER A 23 -11.76 -0.78 12.19
N TYR A 24 -11.92 -1.92 11.49
CA TYR A 24 -11.82 -3.25 12.10
C TYR A 24 -10.37 -3.58 12.49
N ALA A 25 -9.39 -3.19 11.68
CA ALA A 25 -7.98 -3.35 11.99
C ALA A 25 -7.58 -2.59 13.26
N ILE A 26 -8.12 -1.39 13.50
CA ILE A 26 -7.89 -0.61 14.73
C ILE A 26 -8.28 -1.41 15.98
N GLU A 27 -9.42 -2.11 15.97
CA GLU A 27 -9.83 -2.93 17.12
C GLU A 27 -8.91 -4.16 17.30
N GLN A 28 -8.37 -4.75 16.22
CA GLN A 28 -7.35 -5.79 16.33
C GLN A 28 -6.04 -5.25 16.94
N ILE A 29 -5.60 -4.06 16.53
CA ILE A 29 -4.40 -3.39 17.04
C ILE A 29 -4.56 -3.06 18.52
N LYS A 30 -5.72 -2.53 18.91
CA LYS A 30 -6.03 -2.27 20.32
C LYS A 30 -6.02 -3.54 21.17
N ALA A 31 -6.49 -4.66 20.63
CA ALA A 31 -6.55 -5.93 21.37
C ALA A 31 -5.17 -6.52 21.72
N VAL A 32 -4.10 -6.14 21.00
CA VAL A 32 -2.73 -6.59 21.30
C VAL A 32 -1.98 -5.68 22.29
N ALA A 33 -2.58 -4.55 22.69
CA ALA A 33 -1.96 -3.62 23.60
C ALA A 33 -1.71 -4.27 24.98
N GLY A 34 -0.44 -4.35 25.37
CA GLY A 34 0.00 -4.94 26.64
C GLY A 34 0.10 -3.92 27.77
N LYS A 35 -0.08 -4.39 29.01
CA LYS A 35 0.12 -3.59 30.24
C LYS A 35 1.56 -3.62 30.76
N ALA A 36 2.37 -4.55 30.25
CA ALA A 36 3.67 -4.80 30.82
C ALA A 36 4.63 -3.65 30.47
N PRO A 37 5.57 -3.26 31.36
CA PRO A 37 6.52 -2.18 31.09
C PRO A 37 7.27 -2.33 29.76
N GLU A 38 7.54 -3.57 29.37
CA GLU A 38 8.20 -3.97 28.13
C GLU A 38 7.29 -3.93 26.89
N SER A 39 5.97 -3.77 27.05
CA SER A 39 5.02 -3.70 25.93
C SER A 39 5.29 -2.46 25.08
N PRO A 40 5.22 -2.54 23.74
CA PRO A 40 5.54 -1.42 22.86
C PRO A 40 4.61 -0.22 23.09
N ASN A 41 5.04 0.98 22.68
CA ASN A 41 4.09 2.06 22.43
C ASN A 41 3.38 1.77 21.11
N LEU A 42 2.08 2.02 21.05
CA LEU A 42 1.24 1.64 19.91
C LEU A 42 0.32 2.78 19.53
N PHE A 43 0.58 3.36 18.37
CA PHE A 43 -0.14 4.52 17.84
C PHE A 43 -0.78 4.22 16.50
N VAL A 44 -1.96 4.80 16.28
CA VAL A 44 -2.65 4.69 15.00
C VAL A 44 -3.13 6.07 14.55
N TYR A 45 -2.77 6.44 13.33
CA TYR A 45 -3.43 7.49 12.57
C TYR A 45 -4.50 6.83 11.71
N TYR A 46 -5.73 7.32 11.79
CA TYR A 46 -6.82 6.84 10.96
C TYR A 46 -7.55 8.01 10.33
N ASP A 47 -7.46 8.09 9.02
CA ASP A 47 -8.26 9.00 8.23
C ASP A 47 -9.34 8.22 7.49
N GLY A 48 -10.61 8.54 7.72
CA GLY A 48 -11.74 7.76 7.21
C GLY A 48 -12.61 8.56 6.25
N ASN A 49 -13.28 7.88 5.34
CA ASN A 49 -14.10 8.48 4.26
C ASN A 49 -15.41 9.18 4.68
N SER A 50 -15.65 9.34 5.99
CA SER A 50 -16.88 9.94 6.50
C SER A 50 -16.61 11.32 7.07
N PRO A 51 -17.22 12.40 6.55
CA PRO A 51 -17.09 13.73 7.13
C PRO A 51 -17.69 13.84 8.55
N ALA A 52 -18.44 12.82 9.00
CA ALA A 52 -18.92 12.73 10.38
C ALA A 52 -17.89 12.10 11.34
N ILE A 53 -16.88 11.41 10.81
CA ILE A 53 -15.80 10.80 11.58
C ILE A 53 -14.52 11.59 11.28
N PRO A 54 -14.07 12.47 12.20
CA PRO A 54 -12.85 13.22 11.99
C PRO A 54 -11.65 12.26 11.89
N THR A 55 -10.59 12.65 11.19
CA THR A 55 -9.29 11.98 11.29
C THR A 55 -8.91 11.80 12.77
N LEU A 56 -8.46 10.60 13.14
CA LEU A 56 -8.18 10.20 14.51
C LEU A 56 -6.69 9.92 14.73
N TYR A 57 -6.18 10.44 15.85
CA TYR A 57 -4.86 10.14 16.41
C TYR A 57 -5.11 9.28 17.65
N CYS A 58 -4.72 8.01 17.59
CA CYS A 58 -5.01 7.03 18.62
C CYS A 58 -3.73 6.63 19.38
N ASP A 59 -3.79 6.60 20.72
CA ASP A 59 -2.74 6.05 21.59
C ASP A 59 -3.31 4.84 22.34
N PHE A 60 -2.83 3.65 21.97
CA PHE A 60 -3.17 2.38 22.61
C PHE A 60 -2.07 1.87 23.53
N SER A 61 -1.03 2.66 23.78
CA SER A 61 0.09 2.30 24.66
C SER A 61 -0.32 2.07 26.11
N ASN A 62 -1.53 2.52 26.50
CA ASN A 62 -2.17 2.19 27.77
C ASN A 62 -3.54 1.52 27.51
N PRO A 63 -3.66 0.18 27.63
CA PRO A 63 -4.89 -0.53 27.31
C PRO A 63 -6.05 -0.23 28.28
N ASP A 64 -5.78 0.30 29.48
CA ASP A 64 -6.83 0.69 30.43
C ASP A 64 -7.45 2.05 30.12
N ALA A 65 -6.77 2.86 29.32
CA ALA A 65 -7.20 4.19 28.94
C ALA A 65 -6.81 4.49 27.48
N PRO A 66 -7.38 3.75 26.50
CA PRO A 66 -7.10 4.00 25.10
C PRO A 66 -7.57 5.42 24.73
N LEU A 67 -6.70 6.18 24.09
CA LEU A 67 -6.99 7.54 23.67
C LEU A 67 -7.39 7.55 22.19
N TYR A 68 -8.50 8.24 21.90
CA TYR A 68 -8.94 8.55 20.55
C TYR A 68 -9.07 10.07 20.45
N GLN A 69 -8.10 10.72 19.84
CA GLN A 69 -8.06 12.17 19.76
C GLN A 69 -8.38 12.62 18.32
N PRO A 70 -9.48 13.35 18.10
CA PRO A 70 -9.71 13.97 16.82
C PRO A 70 -8.56 14.90 16.45
N SER A 71 -8.10 14.80 15.21
CA SER A 71 -6.99 15.57 14.65
C SER A 71 -7.07 17.06 14.95
N TYR A 72 -8.24 17.67 14.83
CA TYR A 72 -8.45 19.10 15.07
C TYR A 72 -8.31 19.52 16.54
N ARG A 73 -8.27 18.56 17.48
CA ARG A 73 -8.00 18.78 18.90
C ARG A 73 -6.52 18.59 19.25
N ILE A 74 -5.70 18.18 18.29
CA ILE A 74 -4.24 18.12 18.47
C ILE A 74 -3.72 19.54 18.34
N ALA A 75 -3.27 20.11 19.47
CA ALA A 75 -2.71 21.46 19.50
C ALA A 75 -1.28 21.48 18.95
N ASN A 76 -0.84 22.63 18.44
CA ASN A 76 0.55 22.91 18.07
C ASN A 76 1.18 21.89 17.11
N LYS A 77 0.41 21.44 16.11
CA LYS A 77 0.95 20.67 14.99
C LYS A 77 2.04 21.48 14.30
N LEU A 78 3.11 20.80 13.88
CA LEU A 78 4.16 21.41 13.05
C LEU A 78 3.54 22.08 11.82
N TYR A 79 2.60 21.39 11.19
CA TYR A 79 1.90 21.87 10.01
C TYR A 79 0.39 21.86 10.26
N PRO A 80 -0.18 22.93 10.83
CA PRO A 80 -1.60 22.97 11.12
C PRO A 80 -2.42 22.92 9.81
N PRO A 81 -3.50 22.12 9.75
CA PRO A 81 -4.35 22.09 8.56
C PRO A 81 -5.03 23.43 8.36
N ALA A 82 -5.22 23.82 7.09
CA ALA A 82 -5.85 25.10 6.74
C ALA A 82 -7.32 25.21 7.23
N ASP A 83 -8.03 24.08 7.32
CA ASP A 83 -9.40 23.98 7.87
C ASP A 83 -9.47 22.85 8.90
N SER A 84 -9.60 23.22 10.18
CA SER A 84 -9.70 22.26 11.29
C SER A 84 -11.06 21.57 11.40
N ARG A 85 -12.02 21.85 10.50
CA ARG A 85 -13.33 21.18 10.47
C ARG A 85 -13.40 20.04 9.46
N ARG A 86 -12.37 19.87 8.64
CA ARG A 86 -12.27 18.78 7.67
C ARG A 86 -11.33 17.70 8.17
N ASN A 87 -11.48 16.52 7.58
CA ASN A 87 -10.48 15.48 7.69
C ASN A 87 -9.15 16.00 7.11
N GLU A 88 -8.07 15.53 7.70
CA GLU A 88 -6.74 15.77 7.15
C GLU A 88 -6.60 15.05 5.83
N ASP A 89 -5.79 15.63 4.96
CA ASP A 89 -5.43 15.03 3.68
C ASP A 89 -4.37 13.95 3.95
N ALA A 90 -4.77 12.67 3.98
CA ALA A 90 -3.85 11.58 4.30
C ALA A 90 -2.73 11.41 3.25
N ALA A 91 -2.93 11.95 2.04
CA ALA A 91 -1.93 12.00 0.97
C ALA A 91 -1.00 13.23 1.08
N ALA A 92 -1.25 14.16 2.00
CA ALA A 92 -0.40 15.32 2.20
C ALA A 92 0.86 14.98 2.98
N TYR A 93 1.96 15.64 2.62
CA TYR A 93 3.26 15.59 3.30
C TYR A 93 3.16 15.76 4.81
N TYR A 94 2.34 16.72 5.18
CA TYR A 94 2.28 17.26 6.52
C TYR A 94 1.58 16.31 7.50
N SER A 95 0.65 15.49 7.03
CA SER A 95 -0.20 14.66 7.90
C SER A 95 0.60 13.54 8.57
N LEU A 96 1.44 12.83 7.81
CA LEU A 96 2.34 11.83 8.37
C LEU A 96 3.42 12.47 9.27
N ILE A 97 3.98 13.63 8.89
CA ILE A 97 4.91 14.36 9.76
C ILE A 97 4.26 14.77 11.08
N ASN A 98 3.06 15.34 11.04
CA ASN A 98 2.31 15.73 12.23
C ASN A 98 1.99 14.52 13.11
N PHE A 99 1.67 13.38 12.50
CA PHE A 99 1.41 12.15 13.23
C PHE A 99 2.66 11.63 13.93
N VAL A 100 3.80 11.55 13.23
CA VAL A 100 5.06 11.12 13.83
C VAL A 100 5.49 12.08 14.94
N ASP A 101 5.45 13.40 14.71
CA ASP A 101 5.74 14.42 15.73
C ASP A 101 4.84 14.23 16.96
N TRP A 102 3.54 14.02 16.75
CA TRP A 102 2.63 13.76 17.86
C TRP A 102 3.08 12.56 18.68
N CYS A 103 3.36 11.42 18.04
CA CYS A 103 3.79 10.19 18.70
C CYS A 103 5.08 10.38 19.51
N VAL A 104 6.13 10.98 18.91
CA VAL A 104 7.47 10.99 19.50
C VAL A 104 7.79 12.24 20.31
N ASN A 105 7.06 13.35 20.12
CA ASN A 105 7.36 14.63 20.76
C ASN A 105 6.20 15.24 21.57
N LYS A 106 4.92 14.94 21.26
CA LYS A 106 3.78 15.73 21.82
C LYS A 106 2.83 14.94 22.70
N VAL A 107 2.71 13.62 22.56
CA VAL A 107 1.81 12.81 23.40
C VAL A 107 2.15 13.01 24.87
N GLU A 108 1.17 13.42 25.68
CA GLU A 108 1.38 13.63 27.11
C GLU A 108 1.60 12.30 27.83
N VAL A 109 2.67 12.22 28.61
CA VAL A 109 3.01 11.07 29.45
C VAL A 109 3.01 11.51 30.91
N LYS A 110 2.02 11.04 31.67
CA LYS A 110 1.94 11.32 33.12
C LYS A 110 2.88 10.40 33.90
N ASN A 111 3.91 10.98 34.51
CA ASN A 111 4.88 10.31 35.37
C ASN A 111 4.74 10.82 36.80
N GLY A 112 3.72 10.31 37.52
CA GLY A 112 3.38 10.81 38.85
C GLY A 112 2.81 12.23 38.79
N GLU A 113 3.45 13.18 39.47
CA GLU A 113 3.08 14.62 39.45
C GLU A 113 3.69 15.38 38.26
N ARG A 114 4.62 14.76 37.51
CA ARG A 114 5.29 15.37 36.36
C ARG A 114 4.60 14.93 35.06
N THR A 115 4.39 15.89 34.15
CA THR A 115 4.00 15.62 32.77
C THR A 115 5.23 15.70 31.89
N ASP A 116 5.58 14.59 31.26
CA ASP A 116 6.54 14.55 30.17
C ASP A 116 5.80 14.47 28.82
N TYR A 117 6.53 14.60 27.70
CA TYR A 117 5.96 14.64 26.36
C TYR A 117 6.70 13.69 25.41
N GLY A 118 5.93 13.07 24.52
CA GLY A 118 6.41 12.14 23.51
C GLY A 118 6.69 10.74 24.06
N ARG A 119 6.60 9.75 23.18
CA ARG A 119 6.96 8.36 23.47
C ARG A 119 8.10 7.90 22.57
N ARG A 120 9.28 8.47 22.79
CA ARG A 120 10.53 8.00 22.16
C ARG A 120 10.90 6.60 22.63
N ALA A 121 11.55 5.86 21.75
CA ALA A 121 11.96 4.48 21.95
C ALA A 121 13.29 4.19 21.25
N ASN A 122 13.95 3.09 21.63
CA ASN A 122 15.18 2.63 20.98
C ASN A 122 14.95 2.26 19.51
N ARG A 123 13.80 1.65 19.21
CA ARG A 123 13.42 1.17 17.88
C ARG A 123 12.07 1.72 17.46
N TYR A 124 11.95 2.05 16.19
CA TYR A 124 10.72 2.52 15.58
C TYR A 124 10.25 1.56 14.49
N ALA A 125 8.95 1.28 14.49
CA ALA A 125 8.27 0.63 13.39
C ALA A 125 7.21 1.58 12.81
N LEU A 126 7.20 1.76 11.49
CA LEU A 126 6.16 2.49 10.79
C LEU A 126 5.47 1.55 9.80
N ILE A 127 4.17 1.36 9.93
CA ILE A 127 3.36 0.59 8.98
C ILE A 127 2.41 1.55 8.29
N ILE A 128 2.44 1.58 6.97
CA ILE A 128 1.56 2.43 6.15
C ILE A 128 0.54 1.54 5.45
N SER A 129 -0.74 1.87 5.61
CA SER A 129 -1.88 1.11 5.09
C SER A 129 -2.75 2.02 4.22
N GLY A 130 -3.11 1.53 3.02
CA GLY A 130 -3.86 2.27 2.02
C GLY A 130 -3.71 1.70 0.62
N HIS A 131 -4.29 2.38 -0.36
CA HIS A 131 -4.12 2.01 -1.78
C HIS A 131 -2.70 2.27 -2.25
N SER A 132 -2.22 1.38 -3.12
CA SER A 132 -0.95 1.52 -3.80
C SER A 132 -0.96 0.83 -5.16
N ALA A 133 -0.14 1.36 -6.05
CA ALA A 133 0.21 0.84 -7.36
C ALA A 133 1.75 0.71 -7.50
N GLY A 134 2.48 0.71 -6.38
CA GLY A 134 3.93 0.89 -6.39
C GLY A 134 4.32 2.25 -6.97
N PHE A 135 5.32 2.28 -7.84
CA PHE A 135 5.71 3.51 -8.55
C PHE A 135 4.88 3.77 -9.83
N LEU A 136 4.04 2.81 -10.24
CA LEU A 136 3.34 2.83 -11.54
C LEU A 136 2.28 3.93 -11.62
N ASP A 137 1.83 4.44 -10.49
CA ASP A 137 0.89 5.56 -10.42
C ASP A 137 1.35 6.57 -9.37
N LYS A 138 0.84 7.80 -9.49
CA LYS A 138 0.90 8.81 -8.44
C LYS A 138 -0.09 8.52 -7.30
N GLY A 139 -0.78 7.38 -7.35
CA GLY A 139 -1.93 6.98 -6.54
C GLY A 139 -1.63 6.43 -5.14
N LEU A 140 -0.42 6.59 -4.60
CA LEU A 140 -0.13 6.10 -3.24
C LEU A 140 -1.01 6.84 -2.23
N PHE A 141 -1.66 6.09 -1.34
CA PHE A 141 -2.42 6.64 -0.22
C PHE A 141 -3.49 7.64 -0.66
N LYS A 142 -4.26 7.26 -1.68
CA LYS A 142 -5.35 8.07 -2.25
C LYS A 142 -6.31 8.55 -1.16
N ASP A 143 -6.53 9.86 -1.16
CA ASP A 143 -7.50 10.57 -0.36
C ASP A 143 -8.63 11.07 -1.29
N GLU A 144 -9.81 10.47 -1.14
CA GLU A 144 -10.96 10.74 -2.01
C GLU A 144 -11.63 12.07 -1.70
N THR A 145 -11.68 12.49 -0.44
CA THR A 145 -12.25 13.79 -0.07
C THR A 145 -11.38 14.95 -0.56
N ALA A 146 -10.06 14.79 -0.55
CA ALA A 146 -9.10 15.79 -1.02
C ALA A 146 -8.81 15.69 -2.54
N GLU A 147 -9.26 14.61 -3.20
CA GLU A 147 -8.95 14.26 -4.58
C GLU A 147 -7.43 14.25 -4.86
N LYS A 148 -6.66 13.70 -3.91
CA LYS A 148 -5.20 13.71 -3.94
C LYS A 148 -4.61 12.34 -3.71
N SER A 149 -3.36 12.23 -4.11
CA SER A 149 -2.55 11.04 -3.93
C SER A 149 -1.08 11.44 -3.86
N MET A 150 -0.29 10.62 -3.19
CA MET A 150 1.12 10.86 -2.93
C MET A 150 1.99 10.24 -4.03
N SER A 151 2.97 10.98 -4.53
CA SER A 151 3.98 10.42 -5.43
C SER A 151 5.09 9.73 -4.64
N MET A 152 5.78 8.77 -5.28
CA MET A 152 6.92 8.06 -4.68
C MET A 152 8.05 9.01 -4.28
N THR A 153 8.37 9.99 -5.14
CA THR A 153 9.37 11.03 -4.88
C THR A 153 9.03 11.84 -3.63
N TYR A 154 7.76 12.19 -3.46
CA TYR A 154 7.31 12.96 -2.30
C TYR A 154 7.33 12.15 -1.01
N LEU A 155 6.97 10.86 -1.10
CA LEU A 155 7.10 9.93 0.01
C LEU A 155 8.58 9.78 0.42
N TYR A 156 9.51 9.69 -0.53
CA TYR A 156 10.94 9.65 -0.24
C TYR A 156 11.43 10.89 0.53
N ASP A 157 11.09 12.09 0.06
CA ASP A 157 11.48 13.34 0.73
C ASP A 157 10.91 13.41 2.15
N LEU A 158 9.68 12.91 2.33
CA LEU A 158 9.08 12.78 3.65
C LEU A 158 9.90 11.87 4.56
N PHE A 159 10.34 10.70 4.06
CA PHE A 159 11.16 9.78 4.84
C PHE A 159 12.51 10.39 5.23
N CYS A 160 13.17 11.15 4.34
CA CYS A 160 14.32 11.97 4.71
C CYS A 160 13.99 12.84 5.93
N ARG A 161 12.91 13.63 5.84
CA ARG A 161 12.47 14.51 6.93
C ARG A 161 12.17 13.77 8.24
N LEU A 162 11.68 12.53 8.18
CA LEU A 162 11.42 11.71 9.37
C LEU A 162 12.71 11.23 10.05
N THR A 163 13.71 10.82 9.27
CA THR A 163 14.90 10.12 9.76
C THR A 163 16.12 11.01 9.99
N ASP A 164 16.19 12.17 9.34
CA ASP A 164 17.33 13.10 9.38
C ASP A 164 17.70 13.51 10.82
N GLN A 165 19.01 13.62 11.06
CA GLN A 165 19.53 14.13 12.32
C GLN A 165 19.36 15.64 12.41
N LYS A 166 19.56 16.18 13.60
CA LYS A 166 19.42 17.62 13.82
C LYS A 166 20.36 18.43 12.93
N GLU A 167 21.59 17.95 12.75
CA GLU A 167 22.61 18.60 11.94
C GLU A 167 22.19 18.66 10.46
N ASP A 168 21.69 17.55 9.92
CA ASP A 168 21.21 17.46 8.53
C ASP A 168 20.00 18.38 8.30
N LEU A 169 19.06 18.41 9.25
CA LEU A 169 17.89 19.30 9.17
C LEU A 169 18.28 20.79 9.19
N ILE A 170 19.27 21.15 10.01
CA ILE A 170 19.82 22.51 10.06
C ILE A 170 20.47 22.86 8.72
N GLU A 171 21.29 21.96 8.17
CA GLU A 171 21.92 22.16 6.87
C GLU A 171 20.88 22.34 5.76
N ASN A 172 19.86 21.49 5.72
CA ASN A 172 18.76 21.59 4.75
C ASN A 172 18.01 22.93 4.88
N ALA A 173 17.68 23.37 6.10
CA ALA A 173 17.03 24.66 6.33
C ALA A 173 17.91 25.85 5.90
N ASP A 174 19.22 25.77 6.14
CA ASP A 174 20.19 26.79 5.73
C ASP A 174 20.36 26.82 4.20
N GLN A 175 20.30 25.66 3.53
CA GLN A 175 20.30 25.55 2.07
C GLN A 175 19.04 26.18 1.46
N ILE A 176 17.85 25.92 2.03
CA ILE A 176 16.60 26.58 1.61
C ILE A 176 16.73 28.10 1.72
N ASN A 177 17.22 28.61 2.85
CA ASN A 177 17.46 30.05 3.02
C ASN A 177 18.48 30.59 2.01
N ALA A 178 19.52 29.82 1.68
CA ALA A 178 20.48 30.21 0.66
C ALA A 178 19.87 30.27 -0.75
N GLU A 179 18.96 29.35 -1.09
CA GLU A 179 18.22 29.37 -2.35
C GLU A 179 17.24 30.54 -2.41
N TYR A 180 16.49 30.80 -1.34
CA TYR A 180 15.59 31.94 -1.24
C TYR A 180 16.34 33.27 -1.42
N ARG A 181 17.52 33.41 -0.81
CA ARG A 181 18.40 34.56 -1.06
C ARG A 181 18.84 34.70 -2.52
N ARG A 182 18.97 33.60 -3.27
CA ARG A 182 19.35 33.64 -4.71
C ARG A 182 18.19 34.08 -5.61
N CYS A 183 16.94 33.79 -5.22
CA CYS A 183 15.75 34.15 -6.00
C CYS A 183 14.98 35.35 -5.43
N ASP A 184 15.62 36.15 -4.57
CA ASP A 184 15.03 37.32 -3.88
C ASP A 184 13.73 36.99 -3.10
N ALA A 185 13.61 35.75 -2.62
CA ALA A 185 12.52 35.29 -1.74
C ALA A 185 12.88 35.53 -0.26
N PRO A 186 11.87 35.73 0.62
CA PRO A 186 12.12 35.90 2.05
C PRO A 186 12.67 34.61 2.67
N GLU A 187 13.64 34.74 3.57
CA GLU A 187 14.12 33.64 4.42
C GLU A 187 12.99 33.07 5.27
N LEU A 188 13.15 31.81 5.71
CA LEU A 188 12.24 31.17 6.66
C LEU A 188 12.10 32.03 7.92
N SER A 189 10.87 32.23 8.37
CA SER A 189 10.61 32.85 9.66
C SER A 189 11.17 32.00 10.81
N PRO A 190 11.40 32.56 12.02
CA PRO A 190 11.90 31.78 13.16
C PRO A 190 11.04 30.56 13.49
N GLU A 191 9.72 30.68 13.35
CA GLU A 191 8.77 29.58 13.57
C GLU A 191 8.89 28.50 12.49
N GLU A 192 9.07 28.88 11.23
CA GLU A 192 9.29 27.93 10.13
C GLU A 192 10.65 27.24 10.27
N TYR A 193 11.69 27.97 10.65
CA TYR A 193 13.01 27.39 10.89
C TYR A 193 12.97 26.38 12.04
N GLU A 194 12.30 26.71 13.16
CA GLU A 194 12.11 25.76 14.26
C GLU A 194 11.32 24.52 13.81
N ARG A 195 10.27 24.71 13.00
CA ARG A 195 9.49 23.61 12.42
C ARG A 195 10.35 22.71 11.52
N GLU A 196 11.13 23.27 10.62
CA GLU A 196 11.97 22.49 9.71
C GLU A 196 13.10 21.77 10.46
N THR A 197 13.63 22.36 11.52
CA THR A 197 14.72 21.79 12.33
C THR A 197 14.26 20.91 13.49
N THR A 198 12.94 20.71 13.68
CA THR A 198 12.41 19.83 14.71
C THR A 198 12.73 18.36 14.41
N VAL A 199 13.52 17.73 15.28
CA VAL A 199 13.85 16.29 15.14
C VAL A 199 12.61 15.44 15.39
N LEU A 200 12.30 14.59 14.41
CA LEU A 200 11.24 13.59 14.50
C LEU A 200 11.85 12.29 15.05
N LEU A 201 12.10 11.30 14.22
CA LEU A 201 12.76 10.07 14.66
C LEU A 201 14.23 10.34 14.95
N GLY A 202 14.92 11.06 14.06
CA GLY A 202 16.36 11.30 14.18
C GLY A 202 17.14 9.98 14.21
N GLN A 203 16.65 8.98 13.48
CA GLN A 203 17.30 7.69 13.23
C GLN A 203 16.49 6.92 12.18
N ARG A 204 17.10 5.89 11.61
CA ARG A 204 16.41 4.94 10.73
C ARG A 204 15.32 4.20 11.49
N LEU A 205 14.29 3.78 10.76
CA LEU A 205 13.30 2.84 11.26
C LEU A 205 13.96 1.47 11.44
N SER A 206 13.66 0.78 12.53
CA SER A 206 13.99 -0.63 12.59
C SER A 206 13.08 -1.43 11.65
N MET A 207 11.84 -1.00 11.44
CA MET A 207 10.93 -1.69 10.53
C MET A 207 10.04 -0.71 9.76
N LEU A 208 9.95 -0.90 8.45
CA LEU A 208 8.97 -0.26 7.58
C LEU A 208 8.04 -1.33 7.00
N GLY A 209 6.73 -1.15 7.11
CA GLY A 209 5.74 -2.05 6.55
C GLY A 209 4.82 -1.33 5.57
N PHE A 210 4.56 -1.95 4.42
CA PHE A 210 3.52 -1.51 3.50
C PHE A 210 2.38 -2.52 3.49
N ASP A 211 1.30 -2.19 4.19
CA ASP A 211 0.00 -2.86 4.07
C ASP A 211 -0.74 -2.26 2.86
N SER A 212 -0.15 -2.47 1.67
CA SER A 212 -0.60 -1.88 0.42
C SER A 212 -0.17 -2.75 -0.76
N CYS A 213 -0.95 -2.77 -1.83
CA CYS A 213 -0.69 -3.59 -3.01
C CYS A 213 0.62 -3.20 -3.72
N VAL A 214 1.31 -4.20 -4.29
CA VAL A 214 2.40 -4.02 -5.27
C VAL A 214 3.54 -3.12 -4.79
N MET A 215 3.89 -3.24 -3.50
CA MET A 215 5.04 -2.54 -2.91
C MET A 215 6.30 -3.44 -2.88
N GLY A 216 6.15 -4.74 -3.14
CA GLY A 216 7.20 -5.74 -3.20
C GLY A 216 8.03 -5.68 -4.48
N MET A 217 8.42 -4.48 -4.94
CA MET A 217 9.18 -4.28 -6.19
C MET A 217 10.64 -3.94 -5.87
N LEU A 218 11.59 -4.38 -6.70
CA LEU A 218 13.01 -4.04 -6.56
C LEU A 218 13.23 -2.52 -6.56
N GLU A 219 12.49 -1.81 -7.41
CA GLU A 219 12.59 -0.36 -7.58
C GLU A 219 12.14 0.38 -6.31
N VAL A 220 11.07 -0.12 -5.68
CA VAL A 220 10.56 0.38 -4.40
C VAL A 220 11.53 0.04 -3.26
N ALA A 221 12.07 -1.18 -3.26
CA ALA A 221 13.06 -1.62 -2.28
C ALA A 221 14.29 -0.69 -2.26
N TYR A 222 14.83 -0.40 -3.45
CA TYR A 222 15.98 0.48 -3.61
C TYR A 222 15.66 1.92 -3.14
N GLN A 223 14.45 2.41 -3.43
CA GLN A 223 14.01 3.74 -3.02
C GLN A 223 14.01 3.93 -1.49
N PHE A 224 13.66 2.90 -0.72
CA PHE A 224 13.49 3.02 0.74
C PHE A 224 14.62 2.41 1.58
N SER A 225 15.63 1.81 0.95
CA SER A 225 16.77 1.21 1.67
C SER A 225 17.49 2.16 2.64
N PRO A 226 17.59 3.49 2.42
CA PRO A 226 18.27 4.37 3.38
C PRO A 226 17.55 4.53 4.72
N PHE A 227 16.24 4.29 4.77
CA PHE A 227 15.40 4.73 5.89
C PHE A 227 15.04 3.64 6.89
N ALA A 228 15.22 2.36 6.56
CA ALA A 228 14.78 1.26 7.40
C ALA A 228 15.80 0.12 7.45
N ASP A 229 15.93 -0.57 8.59
CA ASP A 229 16.77 -1.79 8.71
C ASP A 229 16.11 -3.02 8.08
N ALA A 230 14.77 -3.07 8.09
CA ALA A 230 13.98 -4.10 7.42
C ALA A 230 12.70 -3.52 6.83
N LEU A 231 12.28 -4.02 5.67
CA LEU A 231 11.04 -3.64 4.99
C LEU A 231 10.17 -4.87 4.72
N ILE A 232 8.86 -4.74 4.93
CA ILE A 232 7.87 -5.79 4.70
C ILE A 232 6.83 -5.30 3.69
N ALA A 233 6.63 -6.06 2.61
CA ALA A 233 5.72 -5.70 1.53
C ALA A 233 5.22 -6.94 0.78
N SER A 234 4.19 -6.75 -0.05
CA SER A 234 3.67 -7.75 -0.98
C SER A 234 3.99 -7.37 -2.42
N GLU A 235 4.45 -8.33 -3.21
CA GLU A 235 4.63 -8.24 -4.66
C GLU A 235 3.27 -8.13 -5.36
N GLY A 236 2.28 -8.87 -4.86
CA GLY A 236 0.93 -8.94 -5.40
C GLY A 236 -0.08 -8.00 -4.72
N LEU A 237 -1.35 -8.42 -4.80
CA LEU A 237 -2.45 -7.68 -4.21
C LEU A 237 -2.62 -8.09 -2.75
N VAL A 238 -2.86 -7.11 -1.89
CA VAL A 238 -3.25 -7.32 -0.49
C VAL A 238 -4.78 -7.32 -0.41
N PRO A 239 -5.42 -8.19 0.40
CA PRO A 239 -6.87 -8.17 0.58
C PRO A 239 -7.34 -6.83 1.15
N GLU A 240 -8.59 -6.42 0.89
CA GLU A 240 -9.18 -5.19 1.45
C GLU A 240 -9.14 -5.16 3.00
N ALA A 241 -9.24 -6.34 3.62
CA ALA A 241 -9.10 -6.50 5.07
C ALA A 241 -7.69 -6.15 5.61
N GLY A 242 -6.71 -5.97 4.72
CA GLY A 242 -5.33 -5.64 5.04
C GLY A 242 -4.59 -6.74 5.80
N TRP A 243 -3.56 -6.31 6.54
CA TRP A 243 -2.79 -7.20 7.39
C TRP A 243 -3.59 -7.69 8.61
N THR A 244 -3.36 -8.93 9.03
CA THR A 244 -3.94 -9.45 10.28
C THR A 244 -3.18 -8.93 11.50
N TYR A 245 -3.39 -7.65 11.84
CA TYR A 245 -2.65 -6.92 12.87
C TYR A 245 -2.61 -7.62 14.23
N GLY A 246 -3.70 -8.28 14.62
CA GLY A 246 -3.75 -9.02 15.89
C GLY A 246 -2.70 -10.15 15.96
N ASN A 247 -2.44 -10.83 14.84
CA ASN A 247 -1.49 -11.93 14.76
C ASN A 247 -0.04 -11.44 14.62
N ILE A 248 0.19 -10.42 13.80
CA ILE A 248 1.55 -9.91 13.52
C ILE A 248 2.08 -9.09 14.69
N LEU A 249 1.28 -8.20 15.28
CA LEU A 249 1.73 -7.38 16.41
C LEU A 249 1.80 -8.20 17.70
N GLY A 250 0.99 -9.26 17.80
CA GLY A 250 1.02 -10.18 18.93
C GLY A 250 2.39 -10.81 19.16
N CYS A 251 3.21 -11.02 18.12
CA CYS A 251 4.56 -11.57 18.31
C CYS A 251 5.53 -10.55 18.95
N LEU A 252 5.41 -9.26 18.61
CA LEU A 252 6.20 -8.19 19.22
C LEU A 252 5.78 -7.93 20.67
N ALA A 253 4.47 -7.96 20.94
CA ALA A 253 3.96 -7.76 22.29
C ALA A 253 4.42 -8.85 23.28
N GLN A 254 4.72 -10.07 22.79
CA GLN A 254 5.19 -11.19 23.61
C GLN A 254 6.69 -11.16 23.89
N ASN A 255 7.50 -10.59 23.00
CA ASN A 255 8.94 -10.49 23.18
C ASN A 255 9.51 -9.29 22.41
N THR A 256 9.70 -8.18 23.11
CA THR A 256 10.20 -6.93 22.54
C THR A 256 11.72 -6.91 22.35
N GLY A 257 12.47 -7.85 22.94
CA GLY A 257 13.93 -7.94 22.83
C GLY A 257 14.44 -8.68 21.59
N LEU A 258 13.56 -9.11 20.68
CA LEU A 258 13.96 -9.80 19.45
C LEU A 258 14.75 -8.87 18.52
N GLU A 259 15.74 -9.43 17.82
CA GLU A 259 16.41 -8.75 16.73
C GLU A 259 15.43 -8.40 15.60
N THR A 260 15.61 -7.23 15.00
CA THR A 260 14.75 -6.69 13.94
C THR A 260 14.48 -7.70 12.82
N ARG A 261 15.54 -8.38 12.34
CA ARG A 261 15.43 -9.43 11.31
C ARG A 261 14.47 -10.55 11.72
N LYS A 262 14.52 -10.98 12.99
CA LYS A 262 13.64 -12.03 13.51
C LYS A 262 12.20 -11.54 13.69
N VAL A 263 12.02 -10.28 14.06
CA VAL A 263 10.70 -9.65 14.10
C VAL A 263 10.08 -9.65 12.71
N ALA A 264 10.82 -9.20 11.69
CA ALA A 264 10.34 -9.15 10.31
C ALA A 264 9.98 -10.54 9.78
N GLU A 265 10.83 -11.54 10.07
CA GLU A 265 10.55 -12.93 9.73
C GLU A 265 9.24 -13.43 10.38
N ASN A 266 9.03 -13.15 11.66
CA ASN A 266 7.82 -13.55 12.37
C ASN A 266 6.56 -12.85 11.83
N PHE A 267 6.66 -11.58 11.42
CA PHE A 267 5.54 -10.87 10.79
C PHE A 267 5.06 -11.59 9.54
N VAL A 268 5.98 -11.92 8.63
CA VAL A 268 5.66 -12.65 7.41
C VAL A 268 5.06 -14.02 7.71
N ARG A 269 5.70 -14.80 8.60
CA ARG A 269 5.18 -16.11 8.99
C ARG A 269 3.75 -16.02 9.54
N ARG A 270 3.51 -15.14 10.52
CA ARG A 270 2.20 -15.01 11.17
C ARG A 270 1.12 -14.49 10.25
N PHE A 271 1.47 -13.58 9.34
CA PHE A 271 0.55 -13.13 8.32
C PHE A 271 0.17 -14.29 7.41
N ILE A 272 1.11 -15.00 6.79
CA ILE A 272 0.79 -16.10 5.86
C ILE A 272 0.07 -17.25 6.59
N GLU A 273 0.46 -17.55 7.83
CA GLU A 273 -0.20 -18.54 8.68
C GLU A 273 -1.69 -18.26 8.87
N SER A 274 -2.07 -16.99 9.06
CA SER A 274 -3.45 -16.60 9.35
C SER A 274 -4.39 -16.63 8.13
N GLN A 275 -3.87 -16.88 6.93
CA GLN A 275 -4.63 -16.78 5.67
C GLN A 275 -5.40 -18.04 5.27
N ASP A 276 -5.42 -19.08 6.11
CA ASP A 276 -6.09 -20.35 5.79
C ASP A 276 -7.58 -20.18 5.51
N ALA A 277 -8.25 -19.26 6.22
CA ALA A 277 -9.66 -18.96 6.01
C ALA A 277 -9.92 -18.31 4.64
N TYR A 278 -9.00 -17.46 4.18
CA TYR A 278 -9.11 -16.72 2.91
C TYR A 278 -8.82 -17.60 1.70
N LYS A 279 -7.95 -18.61 1.85
CA LYS A 279 -7.67 -19.61 0.81
C LYS A 279 -8.94 -20.34 0.35
N VAL A 280 -9.82 -20.73 1.28
CA VAL A 280 -11.08 -21.41 0.93
C VAL A 280 -12.00 -20.50 0.11
N GLY A 281 -11.88 -19.18 0.31
CA GLY A 281 -12.56 -18.16 -0.49
C GLY A 281 -11.90 -17.85 -1.83
N GLY A 282 -10.83 -18.56 -2.21
CA GLY A 282 -10.10 -18.32 -3.46
C GLY A 282 -9.20 -17.09 -3.45
N VAL A 283 -9.01 -16.45 -2.29
CA VAL A 283 -8.10 -15.31 -2.14
C VAL A 283 -6.68 -15.83 -2.03
N SER A 284 -5.79 -15.27 -2.84
CA SER A 284 -4.35 -15.54 -2.77
C SER A 284 -3.62 -14.30 -2.30
N VAL A 285 -2.58 -14.50 -1.50
CA VAL A 285 -1.75 -13.45 -0.92
C VAL A 285 -0.30 -13.89 -0.88
N ASP A 286 0.60 -12.94 -1.00
CA ASP A 286 2.04 -13.08 -0.82
C ASP A 286 2.54 -12.01 0.14
N MET A 287 3.67 -12.25 0.80
CA MET A 287 4.38 -11.24 1.57
C MET A 287 5.84 -11.63 1.75
N SER A 288 6.71 -10.65 1.71
CA SER A 288 8.15 -10.81 1.93
C SER A 288 8.68 -9.80 2.93
N ALA A 289 9.81 -10.14 3.52
CA ALA A 289 10.61 -9.23 4.33
C ALA A 289 12.03 -9.14 3.76
N TRP A 290 12.57 -7.93 3.74
CA TRP A 290 13.87 -7.60 3.15
C TRP A 290 14.85 -7.07 4.19
N ASP A 291 16.13 -7.34 3.98
CA ASP A 291 17.23 -6.88 4.84
C ASP A 291 17.91 -5.64 4.23
N PHE A 292 17.88 -4.55 4.98
CA PHE A 292 18.55 -3.28 4.67
C PHE A 292 19.56 -2.90 5.75
N THR A 293 20.15 -3.90 6.40
CA THR A 293 21.27 -3.70 7.32
C THR A 293 22.41 -3.02 6.56
N PRO A 294 22.86 -1.82 7.00
CA PRO A 294 23.87 -1.08 6.29
C PRO A 294 25.25 -1.55 6.71
N GLU A 295 26.20 -1.41 5.80
CA GLU A 295 27.62 -1.51 6.06
C GLU A 295 28.29 -0.16 5.77
N LYS A 296 29.51 0.03 6.27
CA LYS A 296 30.31 1.21 5.94
C LYS A 296 31.33 0.85 4.88
N ASP A 297 31.42 1.66 3.83
CA ASP A 297 32.49 1.56 2.85
C ASP A 297 33.83 2.01 3.44
N GLU A 298 34.90 1.93 2.64
CA GLU A 298 36.25 2.36 3.03
C GLU A 298 36.34 3.86 3.39
N ASN A 299 35.40 4.67 2.91
CA ASN A 299 35.30 6.11 3.15
C ASN A 299 34.37 6.46 4.32
N GLY A 300 33.72 5.45 4.93
CA GLY A 300 32.77 5.60 6.03
C GLY A 300 31.35 5.95 5.60
N ASN A 301 31.04 5.95 4.30
CA ASN A 301 29.68 6.12 3.78
C ASN A 301 28.87 4.85 4.01
N LEU A 302 27.57 5.00 4.23
CA LEU A 302 26.65 3.87 4.33
C LEU A 302 26.40 3.29 2.94
N TRP A 303 26.48 1.97 2.83
CA TRP A 303 26.04 1.20 1.66
C TRP A 303 25.20 0.01 2.13
N PHE A 304 24.36 -0.53 1.24
CA PHE A 304 23.34 -1.52 1.58
C PHE A 304 23.56 -2.83 0.80
N PRO A 305 24.42 -3.73 1.30
CA PRO A 305 24.89 -4.89 0.54
C PRO A 305 23.81 -5.75 -0.10
N GLY A 306 22.71 -6.00 0.60
CA GLY A 306 21.65 -6.85 0.07
C GLY A 306 21.05 -6.28 -1.21
N ILE A 307 20.62 -5.02 -1.15
CA ILE A 307 19.89 -4.37 -2.25
C ILE A 307 20.81 -3.81 -3.33
N ASP A 308 21.99 -3.28 -2.97
CA ASP A 308 22.94 -2.71 -3.92
C ASP A 308 23.52 -3.80 -4.83
N ASN A 309 23.95 -4.94 -4.27
CA ASN A 309 24.44 -6.07 -5.06
C ASN A 309 23.33 -6.69 -5.92
N LEU A 310 22.09 -6.73 -5.42
CA LEU A 310 20.95 -7.20 -6.20
C LEU A 310 20.68 -6.27 -7.40
N ALA A 311 20.61 -4.96 -7.19
CA ALA A 311 20.41 -3.97 -8.23
C ALA A 311 21.53 -4.00 -9.30
N GLU A 312 22.78 -4.19 -8.85
CA GLU A 312 23.93 -4.34 -9.76
C GLU A 312 23.83 -5.61 -10.60
N SER A 313 23.47 -6.75 -10.00
CA SER A 313 23.29 -8.01 -10.75
C SER A 313 22.14 -7.94 -11.77
N VAL A 314 21.06 -7.22 -11.46
CA VAL A 314 19.97 -6.96 -12.42
C VAL A 314 20.45 -6.04 -13.55
N SER A 315 21.31 -5.06 -13.26
CA SER A 315 21.92 -4.20 -14.28
C SER A 315 22.86 -5.00 -15.20
N GLY A 316 23.63 -5.93 -14.65
CA GLY A 316 24.46 -6.86 -15.42
C GLY A 316 23.63 -7.75 -16.35
N LEU A 317 22.53 -8.32 -15.85
CA LEU A 317 21.58 -9.08 -16.67
C LEU A 317 20.96 -8.22 -17.78
N ALA A 318 20.52 -7.00 -17.45
CA ALA A 318 19.98 -6.04 -18.40
C ALA A 318 20.96 -5.76 -19.55
N ALA A 319 22.23 -5.50 -19.20
CA ALA A 319 23.26 -5.15 -20.16
C ALA A 319 23.54 -6.30 -21.15
N VAL A 320 23.63 -7.54 -20.66
CA VAL A 320 23.84 -8.71 -21.53
C VAL A 320 22.65 -8.93 -22.47
N LEU A 321 21.42 -8.80 -21.97
CA LEU A 321 20.22 -8.94 -22.81
C LEU A 321 20.10 -7.79 -23.82
N TYR A 322 20.41 -6.56 -23.41
CA TYR A 322 20.40 -5.38 -24.28
C TYR A 322 21.37 -5.54 -25.46
N GLU A 323 22.62 -5.96 -25.20
CA GLU A 323 23.61 -6.18 -26.24
C GLU A 323 23.18 -7.25 -27.26
N CYS A 324 22.52 -8.32 -26.78
CA CYS A 324 21.97 -9.37 -27.64
C CYS A 324 20.97 -8.81 -28.66
N PHE A 325 19.97 -8.07 -28.17
CA PHE A 325 18.91 -7.55 -29.03
C PHE A 325 19.36 -6.37 -29.90
N LYS A 326 20.39 -5.64 -29.48
CA LYS A 326 20.97 -4.54 -30.25
C LYS A 326 21.75 -5.03 -31.47
N LYS A 327 22.57 -6.07 -31.31
CA LYS A 327 23.41 -6.60 -32.41
C LYS A 327 22.61 -7.34 -33.48
N LYS A 328 21.54 -8.03 -33.07
CA LYS A 328 20.68 -8.84 -33.96
C LYS A 328 21.44 -9.97 -34.68
N ASP A 329 22.37 -10.61 -33.95
CA ASP A 329 23.21 -11.71 -34.44
C ASP A 329 22.41 -13.03 -34.59
N VAL A 330 23.08 -14.12 -34.95
CA VAL A 330 22.46 -15.42 -35.30
C VAL A 330 21.55 -15.95 -34.19
N ILE A 331 21.93 -15.77 -32.93
CA ILE A 331 21.17 -16.24 -31.77
C ILE A 331 19.95 -15.38 -31.43
N TYR A 332 19.81 -14.20 -32.04
CA TYR A 332 18.73 -13.24 -31.76
C TYR A 332 17.35 -13.89 -31.78
N ARG A 333 17.04 -14.70 -32.80
CA ARG A 333 15.72 -15.33 -32.95
C ARG A 333 15.43 -16.38 -31.89
N GLN A 334 16.45 -17.08 -31.43
CA GLN A 334 16.35 -18.06 -30.35
C GLN A 334 16.13 -17.34 -29.03
N MET A 335 16.88 -16.27 -28.77
CA MET A 335 16.72 -15.45 -27.56
C MET A 335 15.37 -14.72 -27.51
N GLU A 336 14.89 -14.18 -28.64
CA GLU A 336 13.55 -13.61 -28.76
C GLU A 336 12.48 -14.62 -28.31
N ARG A 337 12.54 -15.86 -28.82
CA ARG A 337 11.59 -16.92 -28.47
C ARG A 337 11.69 -17.34 -27.02
N ILE A 338 12.92 -17.55 -26.53
CA ILE A 338 13.18 -17.92 -25.13
C ILE A 338 12.61 -16.84 -24.21
N LEU A 339 12.96 -15.57 -24.44
CA LEU A 339 12.55 -14.49 -23.56
C LEU A 339 11.03 -14.27 -23.58
N LEU A 340 10.38 -14.37 -24.75
CA LEU A 340 8.91 -14.32 -24.84
C LEU A 340 8.24 -15.48 -24.09
N GLN A 341 8.81 -16.68 -24.17
CA GLN A 341 8.31 -17.85 -23.46
C GLN A 341 8.51 -17.74 -21.94
N VAL A 342 9.67 -17.25 -21.51
CA VAL A 342 9.99 -17.01 -20.10
C VAL A 342 9.04 -15.96 -19.54
N HIS A 343 8.92 -14.80 -20.20
CA HIS A 343 8.01 -13.75 -19.77
C HIS A 343 6.55 -14.25 -19.69
N TRP A 344 6.11 -15.10 -20.63
CA TRP A 344 4.78 -15.71 -20.60
C TRP A 344 4.56 -16.71 -19.45
N LYS A 345 5.58 -17.49 -19.09
CA LYS A 345 5.49 -18.50 -18.03
C LYS A 345 5.68 -17.91 -16.63
N CYS A 346 6.40 -16.79 -16.54
CA CYS A 346 6.81 -16.21 -15.28
C CYS A 346 5.61 -15.74 -14.46
N GLN A 347 5.69 -15.94 -13.15
CA GLN A 347 4.77 -15.39 -12.17
C GLN A 347 4.66 -13.87 -12.36
N SER A 348 3.44 -13.42 -12.57
CA SER A 348 3.15 -12.02 -12.84
C SER A 348 2.30 -11.40 -11.74
N TYR A 349 2.39 -10.07 -11.66
CA TYR A 349 1.63 -9.24 -10.73
C TYR A 349 1.03 -8.03 -11.46
N MET A 350 0.01 -7.46 -10.84
CA MET A 350 -0.63 -6.21 -11.27
C MET A 350 -0.97 -6.15 -12.77
N PHE A 351 -1.78 -7.11 -13.25
CA PHE A 351 -2.18 -7.19 -14.66
C PHE A 351 -1.00 -7.34 -15.63
N ASP A 352 -0.04 -8.20 -15.27
CA ASP A 352 1.16 -8.50 -16.05
C ASP A 352 2.06 -7.28 -16.32
N GLN A 353 2.12 -6.35 -15.36
CA GLN A 353 3.07 -5.23 -15.40
C GLN A 353 4.40 -5.57 -14.73
N ASN A 354 4.37 -6.48 -13.76
CA ASN A 354 5.54 -6.90 -13.00
C ASN A 354 5.68 -8.42 -13.05
N ILE A 355 6.91 -8.88 -13.04
CA ILE A 355 7.27 -10.29 -12.95
C ILE A 355 7.92 -10.58 -11.60
N ASP A 356 7.90 -11.83 -11.17
CA ASP A 356 8.75 -12.30 -10.09
C ASP A 356 10.21 -12.43 -10.58
N LEU A 357 11.13 -11.76 -9.90
CA LEU A 357 12.54 -11.72 -10.32
C LEU A 357 13.25 -13.08 -10.21
N GLY A 358 12.92 -13.85 -9.18
CA GLY A 358 13.50 -15.17 -8.96
C GLY A 358 13.02 -16.17 -10.01
N ASP A 359 11.71 -16.25 -10.22
CA ASP A 359 11.07 -17.16 -11.16
C ASP A 359 11.51 -16.86 -12.60
N PHE A 360 11.59 -15.57 -12.97
CA PHE A 360 12.13 -15.15 -14.26
C PHE A 360 13.54 -15.68 -14.50
N CYS A 361 14.44 -15.54 -13.52
CA CYS A 361 15.82 -15.99 -13.63
C CYS A 361 15.91 -17.53 -13.72
N GLU A 362 15.12 -18.26 -12.92
CA GLU A 362 15.10 -19.73 -12.96
C GLU A 362 14.59 -20.25 -14.32
N LEU A 363 13.49 -19.69 -14.83
CA LEU A 363 12.92 -20.04 -16.13
C LEU A 363 13.91 -19.74 -17.26
N LEU A 364 14.57 -18.57 -17.24
CA LEU A 364 15.54 -18.19 -18.26
C LEU A 364 16.75 -19.13 -18.27
N ILE A 365 17.27 -19.49 -17.09
CA ILE A 365 18.34 -20.49 -16.95
C ILE A 365 17.90 -21.83 -17.54
N GLY A 366 16.69 -22.29 -17.23
CA GLY A 366 16.16 -23.57 -17.71
C GLY A 366 16.09 -23.67 -19.22
N GLU A 367 15.52 -22.65 -19.88
CA GLU A 367 15.38 -22.60 -21.33
C GLU A 367 16.75 -22.50 -22.04
N ILE A 368 17.66 -21.67 -21.52
CA ILE A 368 19.02 -21.54 -22.08
C ILE A 368 19.83 -22.84 -21.93
N ARG A 369 19.74 -23.50 -20.77
CA ARG A 369 20.41 -24.79 -20.55
C ARG A 369 19.88 -25.86 -21.50
N SER A 370 18.57 -25.86 -21.81
CA SER A 370 18.04 -26.77 -22.82
C SER A 370 18.62 -26.49 -24.19
N LEU A 371 18.68 -25.22 -24.61
CA LEU A 371 19.28 -24.83 -25.87
C LEU A 371 20.76 -25.28 -25.96
N LEU A 372 21.54 -25.04 -24.91
CA LEU A 372 22.95 -25.45 -24.84
C LEU A 372 23.14 -26.96 -24.92
N ARG A 373 22.24 -27.74 -24.30
CA ARG A 373 22.29 -29.21 -24.34
C ARG A 373 21.87 -29.75 -25.71
N ASP A 374 20.79 -29.23 -26.26
CA ASP A 374 20.18 -29.75 -27.49
C ASP A 374 21.01 -29.41 -28.74
N PHE A 375 21.79 -28.32 -28.69
CA PHE A 375 22.58 -27.81 -29.83
C PHE A 375 24.08 -27.66 -29.53
N LYS A 376 24.61 -28.39 -28.54
CA LYS A 376 26.01 -28.28 -28.08
C LYS A 376 27.06 -28.30 -29.20
N GLU A 377 26.86 -29.13 -30.23
CA GLU A 377 27.81 -29.28 -31.35
C GLU A 377 27.51 -28.34 -32.54
N ALA A 378 26.33 -27.72 -32.56
CA ALA A 378 25.86 -26.87 -33.65
C ALA A 378 25.94 -25.37 -33.34
N LEU A 379 26.07 -25.00 -32.07
CA LEU A 379 26.21 -23.61 -31.64
C LEU A 379 27.66 -23.12 -31.87
N PRO A 380 27.85 -21.95 -32.50
CA PRO A 380 29.13 -21.26 -32.50
C PRO A 380 29.66 -21.06 -31.07
N GLU A 381 30.98 -21.05 -30.91
CA GLU A 381 31.62 -20.93 -29.60
C GLU A 381 31.25 -19.61 -28.91
N ASP A 382 31.27 -18.51 -29.65
CA ASP A 382 30.87 -17.17 -29.16
C ASP A 382 29.41 -17.13 -28.68
N ASP A 383 28.50 -17.80 -29.39
CA ASP A 383 27.08 -17.89 -29.05
C ASP A 383 26.89 -18.72 -27.76
N ALA A 384 27.63 -19.83 -27.63
CA ALA A 384 27.60 -20.66 -26.43
C ALA A 384 28.19 -19.94 -25.20
N GLU A 385 29.24 -19.12 -25.39
CA GLU A 385 29.81 -18.28 -24.34
C GLU A 385 28.82 -17.18 -23.91
N PHE A 386 28.18 -16.51 -24.86
CA PHE A 386 27.12 -15.54 -24.57
C PHE A 386 25.99 -16.14 -23.74
N LEU A 387 25.48 -17.32 -24.12
CA LEU A 387 24.41 -18.00 -23.37
C LEU A 387 24.84 -18.35 -21.93
N LYS A 388 26.09 -18.79 -21.75
CA LYS A 388 26.64 -19.05 -20.41
C LYS A 388 26.73 -17.75 -19.59
N ASN A 389 27.11 -16.64 -20.21
CA ASN A 389 27.13 -15.34 -19.54
C ASN A 389 25.73 -14.94 -19.06
N VAL A 390 24.67 -15.08 -19.89
CA VAL A 390 23.29 -14.83 -19.44
C VAL A 390 22.92 -15.70 -18.23
N VAL A 391 23.27 -16.99 -18.28
CA VAL A 391 23.05 -17.91 -17.15
C VAL A 391 23.79 -17.46 -15.90
N ASP A 392 25.03 -17.00 -16.01
CA ASP A 392 25.82 -16.54 -14.87
C ASP A 392 25.28 -15.23 -14.29
N GLN A 393 24.78 -14.30 -15.12
CA GLN A 393 24.06 -13.11 -14.64
C GLN A 393 22.77 -13.50 -13.88
N CYS A 394 21.97 -14.43 -14.40
CA CYS A 394 20.78 -14.92 -13.68
C CYS A 394 21.14 -15.60 -12.35
N LYS A 395 22.24 -16.37 -12.28
CA LYS A 395 22.72 -16.95 -11.02
C LYS A 395 23.14 -15.88 -10.02
N ALA A 396 23.82 -14.82 -10.48
CA ALA A 396 24.20 -13.69 -9.63
C ALA A 396 22.97 -13.00 -9.04
N VAL A 397 21.93 -12.77 -9.85
CA VAL A 397 20.63 -12.24 -9.39
C VAL A 397 20.04 -13.16 -8.31
N LEU A 398 19.95 -14.46 -8.58
CA LEU A 398 19.40 -15.43 -7.62
C LEU A 398 20.19 -15.45 -6.31
N GLU A 399 21.53 -15.43 -6.37
CA GLU A 399 22.39 -15.41 -5.19
C GLU A 399 22.20 -14.15 -4.34
N ASN A 400 22.11 -12.98 -4.98
CA ASN A 400 21.91 -11.72 -4.26
C ASN A 400 20.48 -11.59 -3.73
N LEU A 401 19.47 -12.06 -4.48
CA LEU A 401 18.08 -12.13 -4.04
C LEU A 401 17.96 -12.96 -2.74
N ARG A 402 18.67 -14.10 -2.69
CA ARG A 402 18.74 -14.99 -1.52
C ARG A 402 19.37 -14.34 -0.28
N LYS A 403 20.35 -13.46 -0.47
CA LYS A 403 20.99 -12.71 0.63
C LYS A 403 20.08 -11.58 1.12
N PHE A 404 19.37 -10.95 0.20
CA PHE A 404 18.53 -9.79 0.44
C PHE A 404 17.18 -10.13 1.09
N VAL A 405 16.50 -11.18 0.64
CA VAL A 405 15.20 -11.60 1.16
C VAL A 405 15.37 -12.37 2.47
N ILE A 406 14.85 -11.84 3.57
CA ILE A 406 14.84 -12.50 4.88
C ILE A 406 13.92 -13.72 4.84
N ILE A 407 12.72 -13.53 4.29
CA ILE A 407 11.72 -14.57 4.09
C ILE A 407 10.72 -14.09 3.02
N SER A 408 10.23 -15.03 2.22
CA SER A 408 9.04 -14.85 1.37
C SER A 408 8.06 -15.98 1.67
N GLY A 409 6.77 -15.66 1.61
CA GLY A 409 5.71 -16.64 1.79
C GLY A 409 4.45 -16.28 1.01
N TYR A 410 3.65 -17.30 0.73
CA TYR A 410 2.39 -17.15 0.01
C TYR A 410 1.31 -18.08 0.57
N SER A 411 0.05 -17.72 0.34
CA SER A 411 -1.11 -18.58 0.54
C SER A 411 -2.08 -18.40 -0.61
N GLY A 412 -2.49 -19.49 -1.24
CA GLY A 412 -3.35 -19.50 -2.44
C GLY A 412 -2.55 -19.80 -3.72
N GLY A 413 -3.26 -20.18 -4.79
CA GLY A 413 -2.65 -20.66 -6.03
C GLY A 413 -2.16 -19.56 -6.97
N LYS A 414 -2.59 -18.31 -6.80
CA LYS A 414 -2.23 -17.22 -7.73
C LYS A 414 -0.76 -16.78 -7.61
N TYR A 415 -0.16 -16.94 -6.43
CA TYR A 415 1.16 -16.40 -6.06
C TYR A 415 2.13 -17.51 -5.64
N GLN A 416 1.96 -18.69 -6.22
CA GLN A 416 2.66 -19.91 -5.79
C GLN A 416 4.16 -19.93 -6.15
N TYR A 417 4.60 -18.99 -6.99
CA TYR A 417 5.98 -18.83 -7.40
C TYR A 417 6.56 -17.47 -6.97
N SER A 418 5.98 -16.86 -5.94
CA SER A 418 6.50 -15.63 -5.35
C SER A 418 7.79 -15.89 -4.56
N ASN A 419 8.88 -15.26 -4.99
CA ASN A 419 10.22 -15.33 -4.42
C ASN A 419 10.58 -14.10 -3.58
N GLY A 420 9.65 -13.14 -3.47
CA GLY A 420 9.69 -12.04 -2.54
C GLY A 420 10.10 -10.70 -3.12
N VAL A 421 10.50 -10.64 -4.39
CA VAL A 421 10.84 -9.39 -5.10
C VAL A 421 10.37 -9.47 -6.53
N SER A 422 9.48 -8.55 -6.89
CA SER A 422 9.06 -8.33 -8.26
C SER A 422 9.93 -7.30 -8.97
N LEU A 423 9.90 -7.31 -10.31
CA LEU A 423 10.58 -6.35 -11.16
C LEU A 423 9.62 -5.86 -12.24
N PHE A 424 9.66 -4.57 -12.57
CA PHE A 424 8.83 -4.01 -13.63
C PHE A 424 9.24 -4.56 -14.99
N PHE A 425 8.32 -5.30 -15.62
CA PHE A 425 8.52 -5.85 -16.95
C PHE A 425 7.15 -5.98 -17.62
N PRO A 426 6.61 -4.88 -18.17
CA PRO A 426 5.26 -4.90 -18.74
C PRO A 426 5.25 -5.58 -20.11
N TRP A 427 4.06 -5.95 -20.60
CA TRP A 427 3.89 -6.51 -21.95
C TRP A 427 3.72 -5.48 -23.07
N SER A 428 3.44 -4.21 -22.74
CA SER A 428 3.10 -3.20 -23.75
C SER A 428 4.03 -1.98 -23.68
N TYR A 429 4.39 -1.49 -24.86
CA TYR A 429 5.17 -0.25 -25.01
C TYR A 429 4.35 0.94 -24.50
N GLU A 430 3.04 0.96 -24.70
CA GLU A 430 2.18 2.05 -24.27
C GLU A 430 2.13 2.17 -22.74
N THR A 431 1.99 1.04 -22.03
CA THR A 431 2.07 1.02 -20.56
C THR A 431 3.42 1.54 -20.11
N PHE A 432 4.50 1.04 -20.72
CA PHE A 432 5.85 1.49 -20.42
C PHE A 432 6.04 3.00 -20.61
N GLU A 433 5.62 3.56 -21.75
CA GLU A 433 5.70 5.01 -22.00
C GLU A 433 4.92 5.83 -20.97
N THR A 434 3.75 5.35 -20.54
CA THR A 434 2.93 6.10 -19.57
C THR A 434 3.57 6.21 -18.20
N VAL A 435 4.37 5.21 -17.79
CA VAL A 435 5.01 5.17 -16.46
C VAL A 435 6.50 5.48 -16.50
N ARG A 436 7.12 5.60 -17.69
CA ARG A 436 8.56 5.87 -17.86
C ARG A 436 9.03 7.03 -17.01
N HIS A 437 8.30 8.14 -17.03
CA HIS A 437 8.68 9.33 -16.27
C HIS A 437 8.74 9.04 -14.76
N ASN A 438 7.78 8.28 -14.21
CA ASN A 438 7.80 7.90 -12.80
C ASN A 438 9.00 6.99 -12.50
N TYR A 439 9.33 6.06 -13.39
CA TYR A 439 10.49 5.18 -13.25
C TYR A 439 11.82 5.97 -13.23
N GLU A 440 11.95 6.95 -14.13
CA GLU A 440 13.14 7.82 -14.23
C GLU A 440 13.34 8.73 -13.00
N GLU A 441 12.30 8.93 -12.20
CA GLU A 441 12.40 9.65 -10.94
C GLU A 441 12.97 8.81 -9.79
N LEU A 442 12.93 7.48 -9.89
CA LEU A 442 13.37 6.58 -8.83
C LEU A 442 14.89 6.58 -8.69
N TRP A 443 15.36 6.44 -7.45
CA TRP A 443 16.79 6.29 -7.15
C TRP A 443 17.39 5.03 -7.79
N PHE A 444 16.59 3.97 -7.97
CA PHE A 444 17.00 2.77 -8.69
C PHE A 444 17.55 3.10 -10.10
N TYR A 445 16.89 4.02 -10.81
CA TYR A 445 17.36 4.49 -12.12
C TYR A 445 18.45 5.55 -11.98
N ARG A 446 18.27 6.54 -11.11
CA ARG A 446 19.19 7.69 -11.00
C ARG A 446 20.58 7.33 -10.48
N ASN A 447 20.68 6.34 -9.60
CA ASN A 447 21.94 5.82 -9.04
C ASN A 447 22.42 4.55 -9.73
N SER A 448 21.87 4.18 -10.88
CA SER A 448 22.36 3.02 -11.63
C SER A 448 23.88 3.15 -11.86
N ASN A 449 24.61 2.05 -11.67
CA ASN A 449 26.06 2.00 -11.85
C ASN A 449 26.44 2.69 -13.19
N PRO A 450 27.35 3.68 -13.19
CA PRO A 450 27.76 4.40 -14.39
C PRO A 450 28.19 3.49 -15.55
N GLU A 451 28.73 2.29 -15.27
CA GLU A 451 29.11 1.28 -16.26
C GLU A 451 27.92 0.78 -17.10
N PHE A 452 26.74 0.70 -16.50
CA PHE A 452 25.52 0.18 -17.12
C PHE A 452 24.52 1.28 -17.47
N ARG A 453 24.84 2.55 -17.29
CA ARG A 453 23.87 3.66 -17.41
C ARG A 453 23.14 3.71 -18.75
N ASP A 454 23.81 3.36 -19.84
CA ASP A 454 23.27 3.31 -21.20
C ASP A 454 22.66 1.94 -21.58
N ARG A 455 22.75 0.96 -20.67
CA ARG A 455 22.39 -0.45 -20.87
C ARG A 455 21.65 -1.04 -19.67
N ASN A 456 21.03 -0.18 -18.86
CA ASN A 456 20.33 -0.59 -17.64
C ASN A 456 18.98 -1.22 -17.98
N TRP A 457 18.23 -1.64 -16.94
CA TRP A 457 16.94 -2.29 -17.14
C TRP A 457 15.96 -1.45 -17.96
N LEU A 458 15.92 -0.13 -17.75
CA LEU A 458 15.05 0.77 -18.52
C LEU A 458 15.44 0.80 -20.02
N ALA A 459 16.74 0.86 -20.32
CA ALA A 459 17.24 0.80 -21.70
C ALA A 459 16.94 -0.55 -22.38
N PHE A 460 17.03 -1.64 -21.61
CA PHE A 460 16.61 -2.97 -22.06
C PHE A 460 15.09 -3.01 -22.36
N LEU A 461 14.25 -2.49 -21.47
CA LEU A 461 12.80 -2.44 -21.67
C LEU A 461 12.42 -1.63 -22.91
N ASP A 462 13.03 -0.47 -23.13
CA ASP A 462 12.75 0.36 -24.32
C ASP A 462 13.07 -0.39 -25.62
N LEU A 463 14.23 -1.06 -25.68
CA LEU A 463 14.62 -1.88 -26.82
C LEU A 463 13.70 -3.10 -26.99
N TYR A 464 13.44 -3.83 -25.91
CA TYR A 464 12.62 -5.03 -25.94
C TYR A 464 11.19 -4.72 -26.36
N LEU A 465 10.55 -3.74 -25.73
CA LEU A 465 9.15 -3.39 -26.01
C LEU A 465 9.00 -2.72 -27.37
N GLY A 466 9.97 -1.93 -27.79
CA GLY A 466 9.97 -1.28 -29.10
C GLY A 466 10.14 -2.27 -30.26
N GLU A 467 11.01 -3.28 -30.11
CA GLU A 467 11.46 -4.09 -31.25
C GLU A 467 11.24 -5.61 -31.13
N VAL A 468 11.22 -6.17 -29.92
CA VAL A 468 11.32 -7.63 -29.67
C VAL A 468 9.99 -8.22 -29.17
N SER A 469 9.21 -7.43 -28.44
CA SER A 469 7.95 -7.86 -27.84
C SER A 469 6.94 -8.32 -28.89
N ARG A 470 5.86 -9.00 -28.45
CA ARG A 470 4.87 -9.64 -29.34
C ARG A 470 4.30 -8.70 -30.41
N ARG A 471 4.27 -7.40 -30.13
CA ARG A 471 3.96 -6.34 -31.09
C ARG A 471 4.94 -5.20 -30.82
N GLY A 472 5.84 -4.94 -31.78
CA GLY A 472 6.65 -3.73 -31.73
C GLY A 472 5.77 -2.47 -31.73
N SER A 473 6.35 -1.34 -31.34
CA SER A 473 5.64 -0.06 -31.25
C SER A 473 4.96 0.27 -32.60
N GLU A 474 3.63 0.32 -32.60
CA GLU A 474 2.85 0.79 -33.74
C GLU A 474 2.56 2.27 -33.55
N GLU A 475 2.80 3.12 -34.56
CA GLU A 475 2.38 4.53 -34.48
C GLU A 475 0.88 4.59 -34.11
N PRO A 476 0.50 5.29 -33.03
CA PRO A 476 -0.88 5.32 -32.62
C PRO A 476 -1.71 5.96 -33.72
N ARG A 477 -2.53 5.15 -34.40
CA ARG A 477 -3.63 5.69 -35.21
C ARG A 477 -4.46 6.57 -34.27
N LYS A 478 -4.50 7.88 -34.55
CA LYS A 478 -5.24 8.89 -33.76
C LYS A 478 -6.50 8.27 -33.15
N PRO A 479 -6.62 8.21 -31.82
CA PRO A 479 -7.73 7.51 -31.20
C PRO A 479 -9.03 8.22 -31.59
N LYS A 480 -9.95 7.50 -32.25
CA LYS A 480 -11.31 8.01 -32.49
C LYS A 480 -12.14 8.07 -31.20
N HIS A 481 -11.71 7.37 -30.15
CA HIS A 481 -12.37 7.39 -28.85
C HIS A 481 -11.33 7.41 -27.73
N ARG A 482 -11.37 8.47 -26.93
CA ARG A 482 -10.76 8.55 -25.60
C ARG A 482 -11.69 7.76 -24.68
N TYR A 483 -11.28 6.60 -24.18
CA TYR A 483 -12.02 5.97 -23.09
C TYR A 483 -11.77 6.80 -21.82
N PRO A 484 -12.81 7.33 -21.16
CA PRO A 484 -12.66 7.92 -19.84
C PRO A 484 -12.26 6.80 -18.87
N TRP A 485 -11.21 7.04 -18.09
CA TRP A 485 -10.66 6.14 -17.06
C TRP A 485 -11.67 5.75 -15.96
N ALA A 486 -12.84 6.40 -15.91
CA ALA A 486 -13.93 6.10 -14.97
C ALA A 486 -14.69 4.79 -15.27
N ALA A 487 -14.40 4.10 -16.38
CA ALA A 487 -15.16 2.90 -16.79
C ALA A 487 -14.76 1.58 -16.09
N PHE A 488 -13.74 1.60 -15.21
CA PHE A 488 -13.34 0.42 -14.43
C PHE A 488 -13.93 0.39 -13.00
N GLN A 489 -14.84 1.30 -12.66
CA GLN A 489 -15.41 1.40 -11.29
C GLN A 489 -16.86 0.90 -11.12
N ASP A 490 -17.56 0.44 -12.16
CA ASP A 490 -19.01 0.14 -12.08
C ASP A 490 -19.41 -1.28 -12.51
N GLU A 491 -18.77 -2.31 -11.94
CA GLU A 491 -19.40 -3.64 -11.87
C GLU A 491 -19.67 -4.02 -10.40
N PHE A 492 -20.55 -3.27 -9.72
CA PHE A 492 -21.46 -3.77 -8.66
C PHE A 492 -22.30 -2.63 -8.06
N THR A 493 -23.32 -2.13 -8.77
CA THR A 493 -24.49 -1.48 -8.13
C THR A 493 -25.80 -1.88 -8.82
N PRO A 494 -26.85 -2.25 -8.06
CA PRO A 494 -28.16 -2.56 -8.64
C PRO A 494 -28.96 -1.28 -8.94
N GLU A 495 -29.72 -1.37 -10.04
CA GLU A 495 -30.62 -0.38 -10.65
C GLU A 495 -31.40 0.52 -9.67
N THR A 496 -31.58 1.80 -10.03
CA THR A 496 -32.92 2.34 -10.43
C THR A 496 -32.85 3.72 -11.11
N ALA A 497 -33.22 3.72 -12.40
CA ALA A 497 -34.13 4.58 -13.17
C ALA A 497 -34.25 6.12 -12.94
N GLU A 498 -34.00 6.86 -14.06
CA GLU A 498 -34.85 7.88 -14.74
C GLU A 498 -35.33 9.14 -13.95
N ASN A 499 -35.41 10.38 -14.47
CA ASN A 499 -35.34 10.97 -15.81
C ASN A 499 -35.26 12.53 -15.67
N ASP A 500 -34.64 13.20 -16.65
CA ASP A 500 -35.00 14.46 -17.38
C ASP A 500 -35.87 15.57 -16.72
N SER A 501 -35.81 16.87 -17.04
CA SER A 501 -35.04 17.74 -17.95
C SER A 501 -35.57 19.20 -17.80
N ASP A 502 -34.74 20.18 -18.18
CA ASP A 502 -35.06 21.48 -18.82
C ASP A 502 -35.65 22.73 -18.11
N SER A 503 -34.77 23.74 -18.05
CA SER A 503 -34.76 25.10 -18.65
C SER A 503 -36.00 26.04 -18.77
N ASP A 504 -35.73 27.30 -18.38
CA ASP A 504 -36.15 28.62 -18.91
C ASP A 504 -37.58 29.20 -18.84
N GLY A 505 -37.63 30.51 -18.55
CA GLY A 505 -38.64 31.44 -19.12
C GLY A 505 -39.43 32.34 -18.14
N LYS A 506 -39.09 33.64 -18.10
CA LYS A 506 -39.81 34.74 -17.41
C LYS A 506 -40.95 35.34 -18.26
N LEU A 507 -41.73 36.24 -17.61
CA LEU A 507 -42.67 37.30 -18.11
C LEU A 507 -44.15 36.88 -18.08
N GLY A 508 -45.14 37.65 -17.60
CA GLY A 508 -45.26 38.98 -17.00
C GLY A 508 -46.77 39.32 -16.80
N THR A 509 -47.06 40.22 -15.84
CA THR A 509 -48.24 41.12 -15.68
C THR A 509 -49.66 40.56 -15.94
N GLY A 510 -50.66 40.62 -15.05
CA GLY A 510 -51.03 41.71 -14.15
C GLY A 510 -52.22 42.50 -14.69
N GLN A 511 -53.45 41.98 -14.61
CA GLN A 511 -54.67 42.80 -14.55
C GLN A 511 -55.89 41.96 -14.16
N GLY A 512 -56.35 42.18 -12.92
CA GLY A 512 -57.57 41.61 -12.37
C GLY A 512 -57.93 42.24 -11.02
N ARG A 513 -57.51 43.50 -10.80
CA ARG A 513 -57.88 44.31 -9.63
C ARG A 513 -59.16 45.09 -9.96
N LEU A 514 -60.29 44.40 -10.12
CA LEU A 514 -61.63 45.00 -10.03
C LEU A 514 -62.64 43.99 -9.44
N GLY A 515 -62.21 43.27 -8.41
CA GLY A 515 -63.09 42.50 -7.50
C GLY A 515 -62.83 42.83 -6.01
N THR A 516 -62.10 43.91 -5.73
CA THR A 516 -61.52 44.22 -4.41
C THR A 516 -62.47 44.89 -3.43
N GLY A 517 -63.75 45.03 -3.75
CA GLY A 517 -64.77 45.59 -2.84
C GLY A 517 -65.55 44.56 -2.04
N GLN A 518 -65.85 43.39 -2.61
CA GLN A 518 -66.74 42.40 -1.99
C GLN A 518 -66.02 41.15 -1.43
N GLY A 519 -64.75 40.93 -1.80
CA GLY A 519 -63.95 39.81 -1.26
C GLY A 519 -63.41 40.04 0.16
N ARG A 520 -63.32 41.29 0.64
CA ARG A 520 -62.63 41.61 1.91
C ARG A 520 -63.40 41.20 3.17
N LEU A 521 -64.70 40.91 3.08
CA LEU A 521 -65.48 40.36 4.20
C LEU A 521 -65.53 38.83 4.20
N GLY A 522 -65.44 38.17 3.03
CA GLY A 522 -65.29 36.71 2.94
C GLY A 522 -63.90 36.20 3.31
N THR A 523 -62.84 36.99 3.05
CA THR A 523 -61.46 36.60 3.39
C THR A 523 -61.15 36.61 4.90
N GLY A 524 -61.94 37.31 5.72
CA GLY A 524 -61.77 37.32 7.17
C GLY A 524 -62.21 36.01 7.83
N GLN A 525 -63.39 35.50 7.46
CA GLN A 525 -63.89 34.21 7.94
C GLN A 525 -63.17 33.02 7.29
N GLY A 526 -62.78 33.14 6.01
CA GLY A 526 -61.97 32.12 5.33
C GLY A 526 -60.54 31.98 5.89
N ARG A 527 -59.89 33.05 6.35
CA ARG A 527 -58.55 32.98 6.96
C ARG A 527 -58.53 32.32 8.34
N LEU A 528 -59.61 32.42 9.12
CA LEU A 528 -59.76 31.68 10.38
C LEU A 528 -60.04 30.19 10.14
N GLY A 529 -60.90 29.85 9.18
CA GLY A 529 -61.17 28.45 8.79
C GLY A 529 -59.97 27.75 8.15
N THR A 530 -59.24 28.44 7.28
CA THR A 530 -58.00 27.90 6.67
C THR A 530 -56.82 27.85 7.66
N GLY A 531 -56.78 28.73 8.67
CA GLY A 531 -55.81 28.66 9.77
C GLY A 531 -56.02 27.44 10.67
N GLN A 532 -57.26 27.16 11.08
CA GLN A 532 -57.61 25.94 11.82
C GLN A 532 -57.44 24.67 10.98
N GLY A 533 -57.78 24.72 9.69
CA GLY A 533 -57.53 23.62 8.74
C GLY A 533 -56.04 23.34 8.54
N ARG A 534 -55.19 24.37 8.43
CA ARG A 534 -53.73 24.21 8.32
C ARG A 534 -53.11 23.66 9.60
N LEU A 535 -53.58 24.06 10.78
CA LEU A 535 -53.16 23.47 12.06
C LEU A 535 -53.61 22.01 12.19
N GLY A 536 -54.83 21.66 11.78
CA GLY A 536 -55.32 20.28 11.74
C GLY A 536 -54.53 19.40 10.76
N THR A 537 -54.23 19.89 9.55
CA THR A 537 -53.37 19.18 8.59
C THR A 537 -51.90 19.13 9.02
N GLY A 538 -51.42 20.11 9.78
CA GLY A 538 -50.08 20.14 10.36
C GLY A 538 -49.93 19.13 11.50
N GLN A 539 -50.92 19.04 12.39
CA GLN A 539 -51.01 18.01 13.43
C GLN A 539 -51.22 16.61 12.84
N GLY A 540 -52.03 16.49 11.78
CA GLY A 540 -52.19 15.25 11.02
C GLY A 540 -50.88 14.81 10.35
N ARG A 541 -50.14 15.74 9.72
CA ARG A 541 -48.81 15.46 9.13
C ARG A 541 -47.76 15.10 10.18
N LEU A 542 -47.76 15.76 11.34
CA LEU A 542 -46.91 15.40 12.48
C LEU A 542 -47.27 14.04 13.06
N GLY A 543 -48.56 13.70 13.17
CA GLY A 543 -49.04 12.39 13.60
C GLY A 543 -48.67 11.28 12.60
N THR A 544 -48.80 11.53 11.29
CA THR A 544 -48.32 10.59 10.26
C THR A 544 -46.79 10.52 10.20
N GLY A 545 -46.08 11.60 10.53
CA GLY A 545 -44.62 11.65 10.63
C GLY A 545 -44.10 10.87 11.83
N GLN A 546 -44.74 11.03 13.00
CA GLN A 546 -44.47 10.22 14.20
C GLN A 546 -44.88 8.76 13.99
N GLY A 547 -45.97 8.48 13.29
CA GLY A 547 -46.36 7.14 12.87
C GLY A 547 -45.32 6.51 11.94
N ARG A 548 -44.82 7.26 10.94
CA ARG A 548 -43.74 6.83 10.05
C ARG A 548 -42.43 6.61 10.78
N LEU A 549 -42.06 7.49 11.73
CA LEU A 549 -40.89 7.32 12.60
C LEU A 549 -41.04 6.11 13.53
N GLY A 550 -42.23 5.87 14.10
CA GLY A 550 -42.52 4.69 14.90
C GLY A 550 -42.47 3.39 14.08
N THR A 551 -43.01 3.40 12.85
CA THR A 551 -42.84 2.26 11.92
C THR A 551 -41.41 2.12 11.43
N GLY A 552 -40.67 3.21 11.31
CA GLY A 552 -39.24 3.23 10.94
C GLY A 552 -38.37 2.67 12.06
N GLN A 553 -38.60 3.07 13.31
CA GLN A 553 -37.99 2.51 14.50
C GLN A 553 -38.39 1.05 14.71
N GLY A 554 -39.64 0.67 14.42
CA GLY A 554 -40.08 -0.73 14.41
C GLY A 554 -39.39 -1.56 13.32
N ARG A 555 -39.18 -0.99 12.12
CA ARG A 555 -38.41 -1.61 11.02
C ARG A 555 -36.91 -1.69 11.34
N LEU A 556 -36.34 -0.70 12.02
CA LEU A 556 -34.96 -0.73 12.50
C LEU A 556 -34.78 -1.73 13.65
N GLY A 557 -35.73 -1.83 14.58
CA GLY A 557 -35.70 -2.82 15.66
C GLY A 557 -35.91 -4.25 15.14
N THR A 558 -36.79 -4.45 14.15
CA THR A 558 -36.92 -5.75 13.47
C THR A 558 -35.73 -6.04 12.55
N GLY A 559 -35.09 -5.02 11.97
CA GLY A 559 -33.84 -5.10 11.23
C GLY A 559 -32.65 -5.49 12.12
N GLN A 560 -32.51 -4.86 13.29
CA GLN A 560 -31.54 -5.22 14.33
C GLN A 560 -31.82 -6.61 14.92
N GLY A 561 -33.10 -6.99 15.08
CA GLY A 561 -33.48 -8.34 15.47
C GLY A 561 -33.13 -9.37 14.38
N ARG A 562 -33.29 -9.03 13.11
CA ARG A 562 -32.88 -9.86 11.96
C ARG A 562 -31.35 -9.93 11.81
N LEU A 563 -30.63 -8.85 12.10
CA LEU A 563 -29.17 -8.83 12.15
C LEU A 563 -28.63 -9.59 13.35
N GLY A 564 -29.24 -9.48 14.53
CA GLY A 564 -28.88 -10.25 15.72
C GLY A 564 -29.19 -11.74 15.56
N THR A 565 -30.31 -12.09 14.90
CA THR A 565 -30.60 -13.50 14.53
C THR A 565 -29.74 -13.97 13.36
N GLY A 566 -29.30 -13.07 12.46
CA GLY A 566 -28.31 -13.32 11.41
C GLY A 566 -26.91 -13.57 11.97
N GLN A 567 -26.46 -12.76 12.92
CA GLN A 567 -25.22 -12.95 13.70
C GLN A 567 -25.30 -14.18 14.59
N GLY A 568 -26.46 -14.47 15.18
CA GLY A 568 -26.70 -15.73 15.90
C GLY A 568 -26.64 -16.94 14.96
N ARG A 569 -27.15 -16.84 13.73
CA ARG A 569 -27.05 -17.87 12.69
C ARG A 569 -25.66 -17.99 12.10
N LEU A 570 -24.90 -16.90 11.99
CA LEU A 570 -23.50 -16.89 11.56
C LEU A 570 -22.58 -17.42 12.66
N GLY A 571 -22.80 -17.07 13.92
CA GLY A 571 -22.06 -17.61 15.07
C GLY A 571 -22.39 -19.08 15.34
N THR A 572 -23.66 -19.50 15.19
CA THR A 572 -24.01 -20.93 15.21
C THR A 572 -23.58 -21.64 13.93
N GLY A 573 -23.45 -20.95 12.80
CA GLY A 573 -22.89 -21.42 11.54
C GLY A 573 -21.38 -21.63 11.63
N GLN A 574 -20.63 -20.69 12.19
CA GLN A 574 -19.20 -20.79 12.51
C GLN A 574 -18.96 -21.83 13.60
N GLY A 575 -19.82 -21.93 14.62
CA GLY A 575 -19.77 -23.00 15.61
C GLY A 575 -20.09 -24.38 15.01
N ARG A 576 -21.00 -24.47 14.03
CA ARG A 576 -21.27 -25.70 13.26
C ARG A 576 -20.18 -26.03 12.24
N LEU A 577 -19.50 -25.03 11.68
CA LEU A 577 -18.32 -25.20 10.84
C LEU A 577 -17.12 -25.65 11.68
N GLY A 578 -16.92 -25.10 12.89
CA GLY A 578 -15.89 -25.51 13.84
C GLY A 578 -16.13 -26.91 14.43
N THR A 579 -17.37 -27.23 14.79
CA THR A 579 -17.74 -28.60 15.25
C THR A 579 -17.85 -29.60 14.10
N GLY A 580 -18.20 -29.13 12.90
CA GLY A 580 -18.10 -29.87 11.64
C GLY A 580 -16.64 -30.16 11.28
N GLN A 581 -15.74 -29.19 11.42
CA GLN A 581 -14.28 -29.36 11.30
C GLN A 581 -13.77 -30.37 12.33
N GLY A 582 -14.20 -30.30 13.58
CA GLY A 582 -13.83 -31.29 14.61
C GLY A 582 -14.35 -32.72 14.34
N ARG A 583 -15.42 -32.87 13.55
CA ARG A 583 -15.93 -34.18 13.08
C ARG A 583 -15.28 -34.64 11.77
N ILE A 584 -14.98 -33.72 10.85
CA ILE A 584 -14.31 -34.00 9.57
C ILE A 584 -12.81 -34.29 9.78
N TYR A 585 -12.18 -33.70 10.79
CA TYR A 585 -10.80 -34.02 11.17
C TYR A 585 -10.61 -35.45 11.70
N ASN A 586 -11.69 -36.12 12.17
CA ASN A 586 -11.62 -37.45 12.77
C ASN A 586 -12.08 -38.58 11.83
N GLU A 587 -12.71 -38.28 10.69
CA GLU A 587 -13.16 -39.28 9.73
C GLU A 587 -12.80 -38.84 8.30
N ASN A 588 -11.70 -39.39 7.80
CA ASN A 588 -11.15 -39.29 6.43
C ASN A 588 -10.57 -37.91 6.03
N SER A 589 -9.24 -37.86 5.94
CA SER A 589 -8.46 -36.82 5.25
C SER A 589 -9.05 -36.52 3.87
N ASN A 590 -9.64 -35.33 3.72
CA ASN A 590 -10.22 -34.87 2.47
C ASN A 590 -9.11 -34.35 1.55
N ALA A 591 -8.78 -35.12 0.51
CA ALA A 591 -7.78 -34.78 -0.50
C ALA A 591 -7.92 -33.34 -1.07
N PHE A 592 -9.13 -32.78 -1.09
CA PHE A 592 -9.36 -31.37 -1.45
C PHE A 592 -8.69 -30.40 -0.46
N PHE A 593 -8.90 -30.57 0.84
CA PHE A 593 -8.28 -29.70 1.86
C PHE A 593 -6.79 -29.94 1.98
N ASP A 594 -6.34 -31.18 1.79
CA ASP A 594 -4.90 -31.50 1.70
C ASP A 594 -4.27 -30.83 0.46
N SER A 595 -4.95 -30.82 -0.70
CA SER A 595 -4.50 -30.08 -1.90
C SER A 595 -4.55 -28.57 -1.72
N LEU A 596 -5.45 -28.06 -0.88
CA LEU A 596 -5.44 -26.65 -0.52
C LEU A 596 -4.19 -26.35 0.31
N GLN A 597 -3.78 -27.20 1.25
CA GLN A 597 -2.56 -27.00 2.02
C GLN A 597 -1.29 -26.92 1.17
N THR A 598 -1.24 -27.58 0.00
CA THR A 598 -0.07 -27.47 -0.90
C THR A 598 0.13 -26.08 -1.49
N PHE A 599 -0.92 -25.25 -1.57
CA PHE A 599 -0.81 -23.84 -1.98
C PHE A 599 -0.50 -22.91 -0.79
N LYS A 600 0.31 -23.35 0.17
CA LYS A 600 0.75 -22.50 1.29
C LYS A 600 2.23 -22.70 1.49
N ASN A 601 2.95 -21.60 1.52
CA ASN A 601 4.35 -21.61 1.89
C ASN A 601 4.59 -20.60 3.00
N VAL A 602 4.76 -21.14 4.21
CA VAL A 602 5.12 -20.38 5.43
C VAL A 602 6.62 -20.47 5.70
N PHE A 603 7.32 -21.44 5.10
CA PHE A 603 8.60 -21.96 5.56
C PHE A 603 9.72 -21.89 4.53
N THR A 604 9.78 -20.83 3.73
CA THR A 604 10.96 -20.63 2.89
C THR A 604 11.78 -19.44 3.34
N PRO A 605 12.80 -19.69 4.18
CA PRO A 605 14.09 -19.11 3.83
C PRO A 605 14.61 -19.72 2.51
N TRP A 606 14.20 -20.96 2.14
CA TRP A 606 14.69 -21.68 0.95
C TRP A 606 13.69 -22.69 0.38
N ASN A 607 12.92 -22.27 -0.63
CA ASN A 607 12.49 -23.07 -1.78
C ASN A 607 12.07 -22.07 -2.86
N ILE A 608 13.03 -21.23 -3.24
CA ILE A 608 12.96 -20.35 -4.43
C ILE A 608 12.74 -21.20 -5.70
N SER A 609 13.11 -22.48 -5.59
CA SER A 609 12.90 -23.52 -6.57
C SER A 609 11.49 -24.10 -6.55
N GLY A 610 10.54 -23.38 -7.15
CA GLY A 610 9.21 -23.89 -7.50
C GLY A 610 9.23 -25.01 -8.56
N PHE A 611 10.32 -25.14 -9.34
CA PHE A 611 10.53 -26.23 -10.30
C PHE A 611 11.89 -26.92 -10.17
N SER A 612 12.72 -26.47 -9.24
CA SER A 612 14.17 -26.62 -9.33
C SER A 612 14.78 -27.68 -8.39
N LYS A 613 14.07 -28.77 -8.12
CA LYS A 613 14.69 -29.95 -7.48
C LYS A 613 15.70 -30.69 -8.36
N GLU A 614 15.87 -30.29 -9.63
CA GLU A 614 16.83 -30.88 -10.57
C GLU A 614 18.11 -30.04 -10.78
N PHE A 615 18.38 -29.01 -9.97
CA PHE A 615 19.51 -28.09 -10.23
C PHE A 615 20.68 -28.22 -9.25
N GLU A 616 20.72 -29.28 -8.44
CA GLU A 616 21.94 -29.78 -7.82
C GLU A 616 22.28 -31.14 -8.46
N GLU A 617 23.48 -31.22 -9.05
CA GLU A 617 24.09 -32.37 -9.77
C GLU A 617 23.75 -32.51 -11.27
N ASP A 618 24.52 -31.81 -12.12
CA ASP A 618 25.41 -32.39 -13.16
C ASP A 618 26.26 -31.32 -13.88
#